data_AF-A0A0H5DMY8-F1
#
_entry.id   AF-A0A0H5DMY8-F1
#
_cell.length_a   1.000
_cell.length_b   1.000
_cell.length_c   1.000
_cell.angle_alpha   90.00
_cell.angle_beta   90.00
_cell.angle_gamma   90.00
#
_symmetry.space_group_name_H-M   'P 1'
#
loop_
_entity.id
_entity.type
_entity.pdbx_description
1 polymer ?
#
loop_
_entity_poly.entity_id
_entity_poly.type
_entity_poly.pdbx_seq_one_letter_code
_entity_poly.pdbx_strand_id
1 'polypeptide(L)'
;MPEINNIKSAGQPAPLSAPVPPECLKNELEFVLDYIPDEETYLITSEGGGGHKSAADAIQYKLLDQAGNKSGAVHRVDVLKNSILPNFIADKATGVWDQAKKEGNVEKQISLVKGKFLGIVTWRRLADILFFLPIFLKTFFTLWGNRKITRIVDTQAMGTTAIVAAARLANFLFQRHIEVLKMMTDMPTEEAIHFAASAKSLSSADKKIYRILSTAPFPQYKDETESNYIDRMDAWWKEHFNLSLKEGQVRYTDFPLRPAFIRAKEGTLSGDIGIKLNNADEKKLLVDAGIIDEDTVSKRGGKAFDAANGTIVKTEYDYSPVDVGSEDMVGLITIGSMANAGATKAYIEDVIDLANLHNDLASRDESGEGHEMKQFHLFVACGRHEAGKPSLFSDVAAMIGKYKQEGRVPQNLHIVPMGFQSDEEMAPIMHRANFGIYGAGGLTTMETLAASDPERAHVFIHSDAKEAKADMSDAQIQEELLKGYVLWERGNAEFQLKNDGYKAQLVAPQEIFRKRLTEILELEAGMEEIYSSVTHEHAVGESKNATAEGSASFGNPLVLDARPFTQIAASTAGVVLS
;
A
#
# COMPACT_ATOMS: atom_id res chain seq x y z
N MET A 1 -11.64 45.72 7.92
CA MET A 1 -10.47 44.83 7.76
C MET A 1 -10.10 44.86 6.29
N PRO A 2 -8.84 45.12 5.93
CA PRO A 2 -8.45 45.50 4.58
C PRO A 2 -8.31 44.28 3.64
N GLU A 3 -8.53 44.56 2.36
CA GLU A 3 -8.34 43.69 1.20
C GLU A 3 -6.90 43.18 1.07
N ILE A 4 -6.74 41.91 0.70
CA ILE A 4 -5.47 41.34 0.24
C ILE A 4 -5.70 40.82 -1.17
N ASN A 5 -5.24 41.61 -2.15
CA ASN A 5 -5.00 41.18 -3.52
C ASN A 5 -3.48 41.01 -3.73
N ASN A 6 -3.13 40.12 -4.66
CA ASN A 6 -1.82 39.89 -5.28
C ASN A 6 -0.78 39.08 -4.49
N ILE A 7 -0.81 37.76 -4.66
CA ILE A 7 0.39 36.92 -4.59
C ILE A 7 0.87 36.69 -6.02
N LYS A 8 2.01 37.31 -6.35
CA LYS A 8 2.81 37.00 -7.53
C LYS A 8 3.34 35.57 -7.43
N SER A 9 3.30 34.85 -8.53
CA SER A 9 3.88 33.54 -8.76
C SER A 9 5.32 33.44 -8.22
N ALA A 10 5.48 32.76 -7.09
CA ALA A 10 6.77 32.25 -6.64
C ALA A 10 7.04 30.95 -7.39
N GLY A 11 8.26 30.80 -7.92
CA GLY A 11 8.66 29.66 -8.75
C GLY A 11 8.33 28.31 -8.12
N GLN A 12 7.83 27.40 -8.95
CA GLN A 12 7.55 26.02 -8.55
C GLN A 12 8.83 25.36 -8.04
N PRO A 13 8.81 24.73 -6.86
CA PRO A 13 9.90 23.86 -6.43
C PRO A 13 9.92 22.60 -7.30
N ALA A 14 11.11 22.03 -7.52
CA ALA A 14 11.25 20.70 -8.11
C ALA A 14 10.43 19.67 -7.31
N PRO A 15 9.88 18.63 -7.95
CA PRO A 15 9.08 17.63 -7.26
C PRO A 15 9.91 16.97 -6.16
N LEU A 16 9.46 17.12 -4.91
CA LEU A 16 10.16 16.56 -3.77
C LEU A 16 9.86 15.05 -3.69
N SER A 17 10.90 14.26 -3.99
CA SER A 17 11.06 12.93 -3.40
C SER A 17 10.99 13.01 -1.86
N ALA A 18 10.93 11.86 -1.16
CA ALA A 18 10.96 11.79 0.30
C ALA A 18 11.87 12.86 0.95
N PRO A 19 11.49 13.45 2.12
CA PRO A 19 12.24 14.53 2.74
C PRO A 19 13.73 14.24 2.75
N VAL A 20 14.49 15.06 2.02
CA VAL A 20 15.92 14.84 1.82
C VAL A 20 16.61 15.14 3.15
N PRO A 21 17.33 14.18 3.76
CA PRO A 21 18.05 14.45 4.98
C PRO A 21 19.22 15.41 4.70
N PRO A 22 19.73 16.08 5.75
CA PRO A 22 20.86 16.99 5.61
C PRO A 22 22.09 16.33 4.99
N GLU A 23 22.90 17.11 4.26
CA GLU A 23 24.06 16.62 3.50
C GLU A 23 25.06 15.85 4.39
N CYS A 24 25.24 16.28 5.65
CA CYS A 24 26.13 15.59 6.58
C CYS A 24 25.64 14.19 6.98
N LEU A 25 24.33 13.92 6.85
CA LEU A 25 23.71 12.62 7.08
C LEU A 25 23.54 11.81 5.78
N LYS A 26 23.71 12.43 4.60
CA LYS A 26 23.60 11.74 3.31
C LYS A 26 24.71 10.73 3.07
N ASN A 27 25.94 11.02 3.51
CA ASN A 27 27.06 10.10 3.39
C ASN A 27 26.85 8.80 4.19
N GLU A 28 25.89 8.75 5.12
CA GLU A 28 25.49 7.51 5.81
C GLU A 28 24.37 6.75 5.08
N LEU A 29 23.64 7.35 4.13
CA LEU A 29 22.49 6.74 3.43
C LEU A 29 22.89 5.61 2.48
N GLU A 30 24.00 5.76 1.78
CA GLU A 30 24.41 4.84 0.70
C GLU A 30 24.90 3.49 1.25
N PHE A 31 25.52 3.48 2.44
CA PHE A 31 26.31 2.36 2.94
C PHE A 31 25.59 1.36 3.86
N VAL A 32 24.38 1.65 4.35
CA VAL A 32 23.80 0.87 5.47
C VAL A 32 23.40 -0.55 5.07
N LEU A 33 23.01 -0.74 3.81
CA LEU A 33 22.60 -2.03 3.25
C LEU A 33 23.53 -2.51 2.12
N ASP A 34 24.80 -2.15 2.20
CA ASP A 34 25.78 -2.69 1.26
C ASP A 34 26.25 -4.08 1.66
N TYR A 35 26.49 -4.90 0.65
CA TYR A 35 27.14 -6.20 0.78
C TYR A 35 28.57 -6.03 1.29
N ILE A 36 28.89 -6.75 2.37
CA ILE A 36 30.25 -6.81 2.91
C ILE A 36 30.87 -8.13 2.43
N PRO A 37 32.00 -8.09 1.69
CA PRO A 37 32.68 -9.29 1.26
C PRO A 37 32.98 -10.24 2.43
N ASP A 38 32.73 -11.53 2.21
CA ASP A 38 32.95 -12.63 3.16
C ASP A 38 32.08 -12.65 4.43
N GLU A 39 31.20 -11.66 4.57
CA GLU A 39 30.13 -11.65 5.57
C GLU A 39 28.80 -12.09 4.97
N GLU A 40 27.90 -12.54 5.84
CA GLU A 40 26.56 -12.99 5.47
C GLU A 40 25.49 -12.20 6.23
N THR A 41 24.37 -11.90 5.58
CA THR A 41 23.25 -11.18 6.20
C THR A 41 22.12 -12.14 6.56
N TYR A 42 21.60 -12.05 7.78
CA TYR A 42 20.38 -12.75 8.18
C TYR A 42 19.17 -11.83 8.01
N LEU A 43 18.34 -12.11 7.00
CA LEU A 43 17.18 -11.30 6.64
C LEU A 43 15.91 -11.92 7.22
N ILE A 44 15.26 -11.20 8.14
CA ILE A 44 14.04 -11.61 8.82
C ILE A 44 12.85 -10.86 8.24
N THR A 45 11.83 -11.59 7.81
CA THR A 45 10.53 -11.06 7.32
C THR A 45 9.38 -11.93 7.84
N SER A 46 8.13 -11.45 7.85
CA SER A 46 6.94 -12.24 8.25
C SER A 46 5.97 -12.34 7.09
N GLU A 47 5.17 -13.38 7.13
CA GLU A 47 4.07 -13.55 6.21
C GLU A 47 2.89 -12.60 6.43
N GLY A 48 2.80 -11.97 7.60
CA GLY A 48 1.68 -11.15 8.06
C GLY A 48 1.54 -9.75 7.45
N GLY A 49 2.19 -9.45 6.32
CA GLY A 49 2.00 -8.19 5.60
C GLY A 49 2.75 -8.16 4.27
N GLY A 50 2.05 -7.84 3.18
CA GLY A 50 2.63 -7.79 1.83
C GLY A 50 3.79 -6.78 1.72
N GLY A 51 3.66 -5.61 2.37
CA GLY A 51 4.71 -4.59 2.37
C GLY A 51 6.03 -5.05 3.00
N HIS A 52 5.98 -5.79 4.12
CA HIS A 52 7.19 -6.32 4.77
C HIS A 52 7.92 -7.35 3.91
N LYS A 53 7.16 -8.22 3.22
CA LYS A 53 7.67 -9.20 2.26
C LYS A 53 8.35 -8.51 1.08
N SER A 54 7.67 -7.55 0.46
CA SER A 54 8.21 -6.83 -0.69
C SER A 54 9.42 -5.96 -0.32
N ALA A 55 9.47 -5.38 0.89
CA ALA A 55 10.67 -4.68 1.38
C ALA A 55 11.84 -5.66 1.62
N ALA A 56 11.56 -6.85 2.16
CA ALA A 56 12.57 -7.89 2.28
C ALA A 56 13.05 -8.39 0.91
N ASP A 57 12.15 -8.52 -0.06
CA ASP A 57 12.51 -8.86 -1.46
C ASP A 57 13.46 -7.80 -2.02
N ALA A 58 13.12 -6.52 -1.90
CA ALA A 58 13.97 -5.41 -2.36
C ALA A 58 15.37 -5.43 -1.75
N ILE A 59 15.47 -5.59 -0.43
CA ILE A 59 16.76 -5.67 0.28
C ILE A 59 17.54 -6.91 -0.17
N GLN A 60 16.87 -8.05 -0.33
CA GLN A 60 17.48 -9.28 -0.79
C GLN A 60 18.04 -9.16 -2.20
N TYR A 61 17.27 -8.57 -3.12
CA TYR A 61 17.71 -8.31 -4.50
C TYR A 61 18.96 -7.42 -4.51
N LYS A 62 18.96 -6.31 -3.76
CA LYS A 62 20.12 -5.40 -3.67
C LYS A 62 21.36 -6.13 -3.17
N LEU A 63 21.26 -6.86 -2.07
CA LEU A 63 22.40 -7.56 -1.47
C LEU A 63 22.93 -8.69 -2.36
N LEU A 64 22.05 -9.46 -3.00
CA LEU A 64 22.48 -10.52 -3.91
C LEU A 64 23.11 -9.96 -5.18
N ASP A 65 22.58 -8.88 -5.74
CA ASP A 65 23.16 -8.23 -6.93
C ASP A 65 24.58 -7.72 -6.65
N GLN A 66 24.77 -6.99 -5.54
CA GLN A 66 26.09 -6.53 -5.08
C GLN A 66 27.05 -7.69 -4.79
N ALA A 67 26.54 -8.83 -4.34
CA ALA A 67 27.33 -10.04 -4.08
C ALA A 67 27.63 -10.87 -5.34
N GLY A 68 27.21 -10.43 -6.53
CA GLY A 68 27.35 -11.22 -7.77
C GLY A 68 26.51 -12.50 -7.76
N ASN A 69 25.35 -12.46 -7.10
CA ASN A 69 24.42 -13.57 -6.88
C ASN A 69 25.04 -14.78 -6.15
N LYS A 70 26.01 -14.53 -5.26
CA LYS A 70 26.69 -15.56 -4.46
C LYS A 70 25.72 -16.23 -3.47
N SER A 71 25.55 -17.55 -3.59
CA SER A 71 24.78 -18.33 -2.62
C SER A 71 25.35 -18.18 -1.20
N GLY A 72 24.46 -18.03 -0.22
CA GLY A 72 24.81 -17.83 1.18
C GLY A 72 25.09 -16.39 1.60
N ALA A 73 25.15 -15.42 0.67
CA ALA A 73 25.31 -14.00 1.01
C ALA A 73 24.13 -13.47 1.85
N VAL A 74 22.92 -13.99 1.62
CA VAL A 74 21.70 -13.62 2.34
C VAL A 74 20.95 -14.88 2.80
N HIS A 75 20.71 -15.00 4.09
CA HIS A 75 19.90 -16.04 4.71
C HIS A 75 18.53 -15.47 5.08
N ARG A 76 17.55 -15.65 4.20
CA ARG A 76 16.19 -15.18 4.46
C ARG A 76 15.40 -16.20 5.28
N VAL A 77 14.64 -15.70 6.26
CA VAL A 77 13.75 -16.54 7.07
C VAL A 77 12.40 -15.86 7.28
N ASP A 78 11.34 -16.66 7.27
CA ASP A 78 10.10 -16.28 7.91
C ASP A 78 10.13 -16.71 9.39
N VAL A 79 10.33 -15.78 10.32
CA VAL A 79 10.47 -16.18 11.74
C VAL A 79 9.17 -16.61 12.40
N LEU A 80 8.00 -16.47 11.76
CA LEU A 80 6.75 -17.02 12.28
C LEU A 80 6.56 -18.46 11.79
N LYS A 81 6.63 -18.68 10.47
CA LYS A 81 6.43 -20.01 9.85
C LYS A 81 7.61 -20.96 10.05
N ASN A 82 8.82 -20.43 10.21
CA ASN A 82 10.02 -21.24 10.41
C ASN A 82 10.44 -21.30 11.90
N SER A 83 9.53 -20.93 12.81
CA SER A 83 9.72 -21.08 14.25
C SER A 83 9.31 -22.48 14.73
N ILE A 84 9.45 -22.72 16.03
CA ILE A 84 8.96 -23.94 16.68
C ILE A 84 7.44 -23.94 16.92
N LEU A 85 6.73 -22.85 16.59
CA LEU A 85 5.29 -22.80 16.75
C LEU A 85 4.59 -23.55 15.62
N PRO A 86 3.45 -24.21 15.91
CA PRO A 86 2.60 -24.75 14.87
C PRO A 86 2.08 -23.66 13.92
N ASN A 87 2.19 -23.90 12.61
CA ASN A 87 1.79 -22.95 11.55
C ASN A 87 0.35 -22.46 11.69
N PHE A 88 -0.57 -23.31 12.19
CA PHE A 88 -1.99 -22.95 12.34
C PHE A 88 -2.22 -21.74 13.25
N ILE A 89 -1.32 -21.45 14.21
CA ILE A 89 -1.43 -20.29 15.09
C ILE A 89 -1.17 -19.02 14.29
N ALA A 90 -0.10 -19.02 13.49
CA ALA A 90 0.23 -17.92 12.60
C ALA A 90 -0.88 -17.72 11.57
N ASP A 91 -1.32 -18.80 10.91
CA ASP A 91 -2.36 -18.77 9.88
C ASP A 91 -3.70 -18.25 10.41
N LYS A 92 -4.05 -18.58 11.67
CA LYS A 92 -5.27 -18.05 12.31
C LYS A 92 -5.16 -16.55 12.60
N ALA A 93 -4.02 -16.09 13.12
CA ALA A 93 -3.81 -14.68 13.40
C ALA A 93 -3.83 -13.84 12.11
N THR A 94 -3.17 -14.31 11.05
CA THR A 94 -3.19 -13.64 9.74
C THR A 94 -4.58 -13.71 9.11
N GLY A 95 -5.28 -14.85 9.19
CA GLY A 95 -6.60 -15.01 8.60
C GLY A 95 -7.67 -14.05 9.16
N VAL A 96 -7.63 -13.76 10.47
CA VAL A 96 -8.57 -12.81 11.09
C VAL A 96 -8.29 -11.37 10.63
N TRP A 97 -7.01 -11.00 10.51
CA TRP A 97 -6.58 -9.70 9.98
C TRP A 97 -6.99 -9.55 8.52
N ASP A 98 -6.64 -10.53 7.70
CA ASP A 98 -6.91 -10.59 6.27
C ASP A 98 -8.41 -10.48 5.96
N GLN A 99 -9.24 -11.19 6.73
CA GLN A 99 -10.69 -11.11 6.60
C GLN A 99 -11.20 -9.70 6.93
N ALA A 100 -10.70 -9.07 8.00
CA ALA A 100 -11.09 -7.72 8.36
C ALA A 100 -10.68 -6.68 7.30
N LYS A 101 -9.52 -6.86 6.65
CA LYS A 101 -9.08 -5.99 5.56
C LYS A 101 -9.94 -6.16 4.29
N LYS A 102 -10.25 -7.40 3.91
CA LYS A 102 -11.17 -7.70 2.79
C LYS A 102 -12.56 -7.09 2.97
N GLU A 103 -13.04 -7.05 4.21
CA GLU A 103 -14.34 -6.47 4.59
C GLU A 103 -14.32 -4.93 4.71
N GLY A 104 -13.16 -4.28 4.61
CA GLY A 104 -13.02 -2.85 4.92
C GLY A 104 -13.35 -2.53 6.39
N ASN A 105 -13.22 -3.49 7.30
CA ASN A 105 -13.60 -3.33 8.71
C ASN A 105 -12.46 -2.75 9.53
N VAL A 106 -12.31 -1.42 9.47
CA VAL A 106 -11.24 -0.67 10.13
C VAL A 106 -11.31 -0.80 11.66
N GLU A 107 -12.51 -0.76 12.24
CA GLU A 107 -12.69 -0.91 13.70
C GLU A 107 -12.18 -2.25 14.21
N LYS A 108 -12.49 -3.34 13.49
CA LYS A 108 -11.97 -4.68 13.80
C LYS A 108 -10.45 -4.71 13.69
N GLN A 109 -9.86 -4.12 12.65
CA GLN A 109 -8.39 -4.02 12.52
C GLN A 109 -7.76 -3.25 13.69
N ILE A 110 -8.33 -2.10 14.06
CA ILE A 110 -7.90 -1.33 15.24
C ILE A 110 -8.03 -2.18 16.51
N SER A 111 -9.12 -2.92 16.69
CA SER A 111 -9.34 -3.78 17.85
C SER A 111 -8.33 -4.92 17.95
N LEU A 112 -7.85 -5.48 16.83
CA LEU A 112 -6.83 -6.53 16.83
C LEU A 112 -5.46 -6.00 17.28
N VAL A 113 -5.18 -4.71 17.05
CA VAL A 113 -3.91 -4.08 17.42
C VAL A 113 -3.95 -3.43 18.81
N LYS A 114 -4.96 -2.59 19.05
CA LYS A 114 -5.12 -1.79 20.28
C LYS A 114 -6.02 -2.46 21.33
N GLY A 115 -6.80 -3.47 20.95
CA GLY A 115 -7.70 -4.16 21.87
C GLY A 115 -6.96 -4.91 22.98
N LYS A 116 -7.71 -5.29 24.01
CA LYS A 116 -7.19 -5.93 25.22
C LYS A 116 -7.77 -7.32 25.42
N PHE A 117 -6.90 -8.30 25.62
CA PHE A 117 -7.26 -9.61 26.16
C PHE A 117 -7.59 -9.48 27.64
N LEU A 118 -8.77 -9.98 28.04
CA LEU A 118 -9.32 -9.89 29.40
C LEU A 118 -9.36 -8.45 29.97
N GLY A 119 -9.41 -7.43 29.11
CA GLY A 119 -9.41 -6.02 29.53
C GLY A 119 -8.09 -5.48 30.11
N ILE A 120 -7.06 -6.32 30.22
CA ILE A 120 -5.81 -5.99 30.94
C ILE A 120 -4.62 -5.90 30.00
N VAL A 121 -4.41 -6.91 29.14
CA VAL A 121 -3.20 -7.03 28.33
C VAL A 121 -3.55 -6.73 26.87
N THR A 122 -2.84 -5.82 26.21
CA THR A 122 -3.07 -5.56 24.79
C THR A 122 -2.75 -6.80 23.96
N TRP A 123 -3.52 -7.06 22.90
CA TRP A 123 -3.26 -8.18 21.98
C TRP A 123 -1.84 -8.16 21.44
N ARG A 124 -1.31 -6.97 21.14
CA ARG A 124 0.08 -6.77 20.76
C ARG A 124 1.06 -7.29 21.82
N ARG A 125 0.90 -6.90 23.10
CA ARG A 125 1.81 -7.34 24.17
C ARG A 125 1.73 -8.85 24.38
N LEU A 126 0.54 -9.41 24.24
CA LEU A 126 0.35 -10.86 24.29
C LEU A 126 1.07 -11.54 23.13
N ALA A 127 0.96 -11.01 21.90
CA ALA A 127 1.68 -11.51 20.74
C ALA A 127 3.21 -11.46 20.97
N ASP A 128 3.75 -10.33 21.45
CA ASP A 128 5.17 -10.22 21.76
C ASP A 128 5.61 -11.29 22.77
N ILE A 129 4.82 -11.58 23.82
CA ILE A 129 5.13 -12.65 24.80
C ILE A 129 5.09 -14.03 24.16
N LEU A 130 4.03 -14.35 23.40
CA LEU A 130 3.82 -15.66 22.79
C LEU A 130 4.88 -15.97 21.73
N PHE A 131 5.24 -14.98 20.91
CA PHE A 131 6.20 -15.15 19.84
C PHE A 131 7.65 -14.90 20.27
N PHE A 132 7.89 -14.36 21.48
CA PHE A 132 9.26 -14.08 21.96
C PHE A 132 10.16 -15.32 21.92
N LEU A 133 9.78 -16.39 22.64
CA LEU A 133 10.64 -17.56 22.80
C LEU A 133 10.89 -18.28 21.45
N PRO A 134 9.87 -18.51 20.59
CA PRO A 134 10.08 -19.12 19.27
C PRO A 134 11.00 -18.31 18.36
N ILE A 135 10.81 -16.98 18.27
CA ILE A 135 11.65 -16.09 17.46
C ILE A 135 13.08 -16.03 18.02
N PHE A 136 13.21 -15.93 19.36
CA PHE A 136 14.50 -15.91 20.04
C PHE A 136 15.29 -17.17 19.75
N LEU A 137 14.70 -18.36 19.97
CA LEU A 137 15.38 -19.64 19.77
C LEU A 137 15.79 -19.82 18.31
N LYS A 138 14.88 -19.56 17.36
CA LYS A 138 15.18 -19.66 15.94
C LYS A 138 16.34 -18.75 15.54
N THR A 139 16.29 -17.48 15.95
CA THR A 139 17.35 -16.50 15.67
C THR A 139 18.66 -16.94 16.30
N PHE A 140 18.66 -17.29 17.59
CA PHE A 140 19.86 -17.69 18.32
C PHE A 140 20.52 -18.93 17.73
N PHE A 141 19.75 -19.97 17.38
CA PHE A 141 20.31 -21.20 16.79
C PHE A 141 20.84 -20.97 15.37
N THR A 142 20.21 -20.10 14.57
CA THR A 142 20.78 -19.70 13.28
C THR A 142 22.12 -19.00 13.47
N LEU A 143 22.20 -18.03 14.39
CA LEU A 143 23.45 -17.33 14.71
C LEU A 143 24.51 -18.28 15.29
N TRP A 144 24.11 -19.24 16.13
CA TRP A 144 25.00 -20.27 16.66
C TRP A 144 25.63 -21.08 15.53
N GLY A 145 24.80 -21.59 14.62
CA GLY A 145 25.18 -22.47 13.53
C GLY A 145 25.99 -21.79 12.43
N ASN A 146 25.80 -20.48 12.24
CA ASN A 146 26.51 -19.72 11.21
C ASN A 146 27.26 -18.51 11.79
N ARG A 147 28.59 -18.63 11.81
CA ARG A 147 29.51 -17.62 12.36
C ARG A 147 29.81 -16.46 11.40
N LYS A 148 29.47 -16.59 10.12
CA LYS A 148 29.67 -15.53 9.12
C LYS A 148 28.58 -14.45 9.15
N ILE A 149 27.48 -14.69 9.86
CA ILE A 149 26.41 -13.70 10.00
C ILE A 149 26.88 -12.54 10.89
N THR A 150 27.13 -11.37 10.34
CA THR A 150 27.54 -10.18 11.11
C THR A 150 26.42 -9.14 11.22
N ARG A 151 25.35 -9.31 10.45
CA ARG A 151 24.24 -8.39 10.37
C ARG A 151 22.92 -9.13 10.33
N ILE A 152 21.94 -8.61 11.07
CA ILE A 152 20.54 -8.99 10.97
C ILE A 152 19.79 -7.81 10.37
N VAL A 153 19.03 -8.04 9.31
CA VAL A 153 18.09 -7.05 8.77
C VAL A 153 16.69 -7.57 9.03
N ASP A 154 15.87 -6.78 9.71
CA ASP A 154 14.52 -7.15 10.13
C ASP A 154 13.50 -6.16 9.54
N THR A 155 12.60 -6.67 8.70
CA THR A 155 11.51 -5.89 8.08
C THR A 155 10.17 -6.09 8.77
N GLN A 156 10.06 -6.96 9.78
CA GLN A 156 8.79 -7.26 10.44
C GLN A 156 8.35 -6.15 11.38
N ALA A 157 7.07 -6.08 11.74
CA ALA A 157 6.60 -5.19 12.81
C ALA A 157 6.85 -5.72 14.24
N MET A 158 7.06 -7.03 14.41
CA MET A 158 7.06 -7.71 15.73
C MET A 158 8.37 -8.46 16.00
N GLY A 159 8.54 -8.95 17.24
CA GLY A 159 9.67 -9.82 17.59
C GLY A 159 11.03 -9.12 17.77
N THR A 160 11.11 -7.80 17.60
CA THR A 160 12.36 -7.02 17.70
C THR A 160 13.14 -7.33 18.97
N THR A 161 12.46 -7.39 20.12
CA THR A 161 13.10 -7.66 21.43
C THR A 161 13.73 -9.05 21.48
N ALA A 162 13.07 -10.05 20.90
CA ALA A 162 13.57 -11.43 20.82
C ALA A 162 14.80 -11.52 19.90
N ILE A 163 14.75 -10.85 18.75
CA ILE A 163 15.86 -10.82 17.78
C ILE A 163 17.09 -10.14 18.41
N VAL A 164 16.91 -8.97 19.03
CA VAL A 164 18.00 -8.24 19.68
C VAL A 164 18.57 -9.02 20.86
N ALA A 165 17.73 -9.65 21.69
CA ALA A 165 18.20 -10.48 22.79
C ALA A 165 19.04 -11.68 22.29
N ALA A 166 18.62 -12.34 21.21
CA ALA A 166 19.36 -13.44 20.60
C ALA A 166 20.71 -12.98 20.04
N ALA A 167 20.74 -11.84 19.34
CA ALA A 167 21.97 -11.23 18.83
C ALA A 167 22.93 -10.84 19.96
N ARG A 168 22.43 -10.24 21.05
CA ARG A 168 23.23 -9.93 22.24
C ARG A 168 23.84 -11.16 22.89
N LEU A 169 23.05 -12.22 23.05
CA LEU A 169 23.56 -13.47 23.63
C LEU A 169 24.62 -14.08 22.72
N ALA A 170 24.43 -14.08 21.41
CA ALA A 170 25.43 -14.55 20.45
C ALA A 170 26.71 -13.69 20.51
N ASN A 171 26.59 -12.35 20.55
CA ASN A 171 27.74 -11.45 20.69
C ASN A 171 28.52 -11.72 21.99
N PHE A 172 27.81 -11.95 23.09
CA PHE A 172 28.42 -12.26 24.38
C PHE A 172 29.11 -13.63 24.39
N LEU A 173 28.42 -14.70 24.00
CA LEU A 173 28.95 -16.06 24.05
C LEU A 173 30.07 -16.31 23.04
N PHE A 174 30.06 -15.59 21.92
CA PHE A 174 30.94 -15.85 20.78
C PHE A 174 31.89 -14.71 20.44
N GLN A 175 31.90 -13.63 21.24
CA GLN A 175 32.71 -12.43 21.00
C GLN A 175 32.53 -11.89 19.57
N ARG A 176 31.27 -11.81 19.12
CA ARG A 176 30.89 -11.29 17.80
C ARG A 176 30.38 -9.86 17.89
N HIS A 177 30.32 -9.19 16.75
CA HIS A 177 29.77 -7.84 16.59
C HIS A 177 28.57 -7.87 15.64
N ILE A 178 27.52 -8.61 16.03
CA ILE A 178 26.28 -8.67 15.26
C ILE A 178 25.47 -7.40 15.49
N GLU A 179 25.22 -6.65 14.41
CA GLU A 179 24.33 -5.48 14.39
C GLU A 179 22.91 -5.91 13.97
N VAL A 180 21.89 -5.32 14.59
CA VAL A 180 20.47 -5.53 14.24
C VAL A 180 19.91 -4.26 13.61
N LEU A 181 19.59 -4.34 12.34
CA LEU A 181 19.03 -3.25 11.53
C LEU A 181 17.53 -3.49 11.34
N LYS A 182 16.71 -2.61 11.89
CA LYS A 182 15.25 -2.64 11.74
C LYS A 182 14.83 -1.73 10.61
N MET A 183 14.42 -2.28 9.48
CA MET A 183 13.88 -1.49 8.37
C MET A 183 12.44 -1.09 8.67
N MET A 184 12.17 0.21 8.72
CA MET A 184 10.80 0.71 8.71
C MET A 184 10.21 0.53 7.31
N THR A 185 9.10 -0.18 7.27
CA THR A 185 8.34 -0.45 6.04
C THR A 185 7.11 0.45 5.93
N ASP A 186 7.01 1.44 6.81
CA ASP A 186 5.97 2.46 6.91
C ASP A 186 6.63 3.82 7.08
N MET A 187 5.89 4.88 6.81
CA MET A 187 6.39 6.24 6.98
C MET A 187 6.67 6.52 8.47
N PRO A 188 7.75 7.24 8.80
CA PRO A 188 8.08 7.66 10.16
C PRO A 188 7.10 8.69 10.70
N THR A 189 5.92 8.21 11.09
CA THR A 189 4.85 9.00 11.69
C THR A 189 4.51 8.50 13.08
N GLU A 190 3.74 9.29 13.84
CA GLU A 190 3.31 8.92 15.19
C GLU A 190 2.43 7.65 15.20
N GLU A 191 1.78 7.37 14.06
CA GLU A 191 0.92 6.22 13.86
C GLU A 191 1.69 4.91 13.56
N ALA A 192 3.01 4.97 13.31
CA ALA A 192 3.90 3.81 13.18
C ALA A 192 4.18 3.11 14.53
N ILE A 193 3.13 2.95 15.34
CA ILE A 193 3.21 2.53 16.75
C ILE A 193 3.87 1.16 16.92
N HIS A 194 3.76 0.29 15.92
CA HIS A 194 4.26 -1.07 15.98
C HIS A 194 5.79 -1.14 15.92
N PHE A 195 6.44 -0.22 15.21
CA PHE A 195 7.89 -0.02 15.33
C PHE A 195 8.25 0.70 16.64
N ALA A 196 7.50 1.77 16.97
CA ALA A 196 7.77 2.63 18.12
C ALA A 196 7.79 1.90 19.46
N ALA A 197 6.76 1.11 19.79
CA ALA A 197 6.72 0.50 21.12
C ALA A 197 7.78 -0.61 21.30
N SER A 198 8.16 -1.31 20.23
CA SER A 198 9.25 -2.29 20.28
C SER A 198 10.58 -1.57 20.52
N ALA A 199 10.86 -0.47 19.82
CA ALA A 199 12.05 0.36 20.06
C ALA A 199 12.09 0.95 21.49
N LYS A 200 10.94 1.45 21.98
CA LYS A 200 10.81 2.01 23.34
C LYS A 200 11.12 1.02 24.46
N SER A 201 10.87 -0.27 24.21
CA SER A 201 11.12 -1.34 25.19
C SER A 201 12.58 -1.77 25.29
N LEU A 202 13.45 -1.33 24.37
CA LEU A 202 14.86 -1.70 24.35
C LEU A 202 15.65 -1.01 25.47
N SER A 203 16.51 -1.78 26.15
CA SER A 203 17.45 -1.25 27.14
C SER A 203 18.60 -0.47 26.49
N SER A 204 19.36 0.31 27.26
CA SER A 204 20.56 0.98 26.73
C SER A 204 21.60 0.01 26.18
N ALA A 205 21.64 -1.24 26.66
CA ALA A 205 22.52 -2.26 26.13
C ALA A 205 22.02 -2.83 24.79
N ASP A 206 20.71 -2.94 24.60
CA ASP A 206 20.09 -3.32 23.33
C ASP A 206 20.37 -2.26 22.25
N LYS A 207 20.17 -0.99 22.61
CA LYS A 207 20.41 0.16 21.71
C LYS A 207 21.86 0.31 21.25
N LYS A 208 22.83 -0.36 21.88
CA LYS A 208 24.23 -0.38 21.40
C LYS A 208 24.39 -1.13 20.08
N ILE A 209 23.59 -2.18 19.87
CA ILE A 209 23.66 -3.02 18.66
C ILE A 209 22.45 -2.89 17.73
N TYR A 210 21.40 -2.17 18.18
CA TYR A 210 20.16 -1.98 17.44
C TYR A 210 20.16 -0.64 16.72
N ARG A 211 19.76 -0.64 15.45
CA ARG A 211 19.54 0.55 14.64
C ARG A 211 18.19 0.46 13.96
N ILE A 212 17.45 1.56 13.91
CA ILE A 212 16.29 1.68 13.04
C ILE A 212 16.71 2.39 11.74
N LEU A 213 16.28 1.83 10.61
CA LEU A 213 16.48 2.38 9.28
C LEU A 213 15.15 2.98 8.80
N SER A 214 15.16 4.25 8.41
CA SER A 214 13.94 4.98 8.04
C SER A 214 14.26 6.14 7.10
N THR A 215 13.25 6.80 6.55
CA THR A 215 13.38 8.16 6.03
C THR A 215 13.24 9.21 7.14
N ALA A 216 13.42 10.48 6.81
CA ALA A 216 13.15 11.58 7.73
C ALA A 216 11.64 11.78 7.95
N PRO A 217 11.20 12.12 9.18
CA PRO A 217 9.77 12.27 9.54
C PRO A 217 9.07 13.48 8.90
N PHE A 218 9.83 14.51 8.53
CA PHE A 218 9.31 15.76 7.97
C PHE A 218 10.44 16.49 7.23
N PRO A 219 10.13 17.40 6.29
CA PRO A 219 11.14 18.21 5.62
C PRO A 219 11.74 19.29 6.53
N GLN A 220 12.91 19.79 6.12
CA GLN A 220 13.53 20.99 6.67
C GLN A 220 12.70 22.21 6.29
N TYR A 221 12.48 23.13 7.23
CA TYR A 221 11.83 24.40 6.89
C TYR A 221 12.77 25.31 6.11
N LYS A 222 12.21 26.17 5.24
CA LYS A 222 12.97 27.03 4.33
C LYS A 222 14.05 27.88 5.02
N ASP A 223 13.77 28.38 6.23
CA ASP A 223 14.65 29.25 6.99
C ASP A 223 15.28 28.55 8.22
N GLU A 224 15.15 27.22 8.33
CA GLU A 224 15.73 26.43 9.41
C GLU A 224 17.17 26.06 9.10
N THR A 225 18.09 26.26 10.04
CA THR A 225 19.48 25.81 9.90
C THR A 225 19.56 24.29 9.99
N GLU A 226 20.56 23.68 9.33
CA GLU A 226 20.80 22.24 9.38
C GLU A 226 20.90 21.70 10.82
N SER A 227 21.59 22.42 11.70
CA SER A 227 21.69 22.03 13.12
C SER A 227 20.35 22.03 13.83
N ASN A 228 19.51 23.05 13.62
CA ASN A 228 18.18 23.11 14.24
C ASN A 228 17.28 21.99 13.71
N TYR A 229 17.38 21.70 12.41
CA TYR A 229 16.64 20.60 11.78
C TYR A 229 17.05 19.24 12.36
N ILE A 230 18.36 18.98 12.52
CA ILE A 230 18.87 17.76 13.18
C ILE A 230 18.40 17.67 14.63
N ASP A 231 18.41 18.77 15.37
CA ASP A 231 17.94 18.82 16.76
C ASP A 231 16.45 18.49 16.87
N ARG A 232 15.63 19.04 15.97
CA ARG A 232 14.19 18.77 15.89
C ARG A 232 13.91 17.31 15.51
N MET A 233 14.66 16.75 14.56
CA MET A 233 14.56 15.34 14.21
C MET A 233 14.97 14.42 15.38
N ASP A 234 16.09 14.69 16.04
CA ASP A 234 16.54 13.91 17.20
C ASP A 234 15.54 13.96 18.36
N ALA A 235 14.94 15.14 18.62
CA ALA A 235 13.88 15.30 19.61
C ALA A 235 12.65 14.46 19.26
N TRP A 236 12.21 14.49 18.00
CA TRP A 236 11.08 13.69 17.52
C TRP A 236 11.34 12.19 17.68
N TRP A 237 12.50 11.67 17.26
CA TRP A 237 12.85 10.26 17.43
C TRP A 237 12.92 9.83 18.91
N LYS A 238 13.42 10.71 19.79
CA LYS A 238 13.42 10.45 21.24
C LYS A 238 12.02 10.37 21.81
N GLU A 239 11.15 11.30 21.44
CA GLU A 239 9.75 11.33 21.89
C GLU A 239 8.96 10.11 21.42
N HIS A 240 9.01 9.81 20.11
CA HIS A 240 8.14 8.79 19.52
C HIS A 240 8.72 7.38 19.60
N PHE A 241 10.05 7.21 19.56
CA PHE A 241 10.71 5.88 19.52
C PHE A 241 11.68 5.63 20.68
N ASN A 242 12.01 6.65 21.49
CA ASN A 242 13.08 6.58 22.49
C ASN A 242 14.43 6.20 21.84
N LEU A 243 14.68 6.71 20.63
CA LEU A 243 15.93 6.53 19.90
C LEU A 243 16.55 7.90 19.60
N SER A 244 17.87 7.99 19.59
CA SER A 244 18.59 9.21 19.24
C SER A 244 19.25 9.11 17.88
N LEU A 245 18.96 10.09 17.02
CA LEU A 245 19.67 10.29 15.76
C LEU A 245 21.14 10.64 16.03
N LYS A 246 21.40 11.51 17.01
CA LYS A 246 22.78 11.94 17.35
C LYS A 246 23.65 10.83 17.95
N GLU A 247 23.04 9.83 18.59
CA GLU A 247 23.75 8.63 19.07
C GLU A 247 23.85 7.55 17.98
N GLY A 248 23.42 7.85 16.76
CA GLY A 248 23.42 6.95 15.62
C GLY A 248 22.47 5.77 15.77
N GLN A 249 21.45 5.83 16.64
CA GLN A 249 20.46 4.74 16.84
C GLN A 249 19.38 4.74 15.73
N VAL A 250 19.22 5.88 15.07
CA VAL A 250 18.45 6.04 13.84
C VAL A 250 19.47 6.27 12.73
N ARG A 251 19.34 5.53 11.63
CA ARG A 251 20.04 5.82 10.39
C ARG A 251 19.01 6.11 9.32
N TYR A 252 19.17 7.22 8.63
CA TYR A 252 18.36 7.44 7.45
C TYR A 252 18.79 6.51 6.34
N THR A 253 17.87 6.14 5.46
CA THR A 253 18.14 5.39 4.23
C THR A 253 17.04 5.69 3.21
N ASP A 254 17.31 5.39 1.95
CA ASP A 254 16.28 5.42 0.90
C ASP A 254 15.20 4.37 1.16
N PHE A 255 14.06 4.53 0.50
CA PHE A 255 13.02 3.52 0.51
C PHE A 255 13.57 2.15 0.04
N PRO A 256 13.17 1.03 0.68
CA PRO A 256 13.52 -0.32 0.25
C PRO A 256 12.73 -0.71 -1.01
N LEU A 257 13.01 -0.02 -2.12
CA LEU A 257 12.33 -0.17 -3.40
C LEU A 257 12.86 -1.39 -4.16
N ARG A 258 11.95 -2.06 -4.87
CA ARG A 258 12.34 -3.10 -5.83
C ARG A 258 13.00 -2.47 -7.06
N PRO A 259 13.87 -3.21 -7.78
CA PRO A 259 14.72 -2.66 -8.83
C PRO A 259 14.01 -1.81 -9.90
N ALA A 260 12.81 -2.21 -10.35
CA ALA A 260 12.10 -1.42 -11.37
C ALA A 260 11.63 -0.05 -10.86
N PHE A 261 11.26 0.06 -9.58
CA PHE A 261 10.89 1.34 -8.97
C PHE A 261 12.10 2.25 -8.73
N ILE A 262 13.28 1.68 -8.49
CA ILE A 262 14.53 2.44 -8.46
C ILE A 262 14.79 3.06 -9.83
N ARG A 263 14.69 2.27 -10.92
CA ARG A 263 14.83 2.79 -12.28
C ARG A 263 13.80 3.87 -12.61
N ALA A 264 12.57 3.73 -12.11
CA ALA A 264 11.53 4.75 -12.25
C ALA A 264 11.94 6.07 -11.59
N LYS A 265 12.38 6.01 -10.32
CA LYS A 265 12.88 7.16 -9.55
C LYS A 265 14.08 7.85 -10.25
N GLU A 266 14.93 7.06 -10.90
CA GLU A 266 16.13 7.54 -11.62
C GLU A 266 15.83 8.04 -13.04
N GLY A 267 14.60 7.90 -13.55
CA GLY A 267 14.26 8.23 -14.93
C GLY A 267 14.91 7.31 -15.97
N THR A 268 15.34 6.10 -15.56
CA THR A 268 15.97 5.09 -16.42
C THR A 268 15.04 3.91 -16.72
N LEU A 269 13.79 3.98 -16.24
CA LEU A 269 12.78 2.98 -16.51
C LEU A 269 12.50 2.93 -18.02
N SER A 270 12.65 1.73 -18.57
CA SER A 270 12.28 1.41 -19.94
C SER A 270 11.53 0.09 -19.94
N GLY A 271 10.62 -0.07 -20.89
CA GLY A 271 9.87 -1.31 -21.05
C GLY A 271 8.46 -1.05 -21.53
N ASP A 272 7.94 -2.04 -22.24
CA ASP A 272 6.57 -2.02 -22.73
C ASP A 272 5.59 -2.19 -21.56
N ILE A 273 4.45 -1.52 -21.69
CA ILE A 273 3.33 -1.67 -20.78
C ILE A 273 2.60 -2.96 -21.13
N GLY A 274 2.26 -3.74 -20.11
CA GLY A 274 1.54 -4.99 -20.28
C GLY A 274 1.48 -5.77 -18.99
N ILE A 275 0.93 -6.98 -19.07
CA ILE A 275 0.61 -7.78 -17.89
C ILE A 275 1.25 -9.16 -17.95
N LYS A 276 1.73 -9.62 -16.80
CA LYS A 276 2.10 -11.00 -16.58
C LYS A 276 0.85 -11.85 -16.36
N LEU A 277 0.79 -12.98 -17.06
CA LEU A 277 -0.19 -14.04 -16.89
C LEU A 277 0.44 -15.15 -16.04
N ASN A 278 -0.04 -15.33 -14.81
CA ASN A 278 0.60 -16.21 -13.83
C ASN A 278 0.29 -17.70 -14.05
N ASN A 279 -0.79 -18.00 -14.78
CA ASN A 279 -1.19 -19.35 -15.12
C ASN A 279 -2.13 -19.35 -16.35
N ALA A 280 -2.37 -20.53 -16.91
CA ALA A 280 -3.21 -20.69 -18.10
C ALA A 280 -4.69 -20.31 -17.85
N ASP A 281 -5.17 -20.38 -16.61
CA ASP A 281 -6.54 -20.01 -16.27
C ASP A 281 -6.72 -18.48 -16.33
N GLU A 282 -5.75 -17.70 -15.85
CA GLU A 282 -5.73 -16.24 -16.02
C GLU A 282 -5.79 -15.86 -17.51
N LYS A 283 -4.95 -16.49 -18.35
CA LYS A 283 -4.97 -16.28 -19.80
C LYS A 283 -6.36 -16.56 -20.39
N LYS A 284 -6.92 -17.73 -20.09
CA LYS A 284 -8.22 -18.18 -20.59
C LYS A 284 -9.34 -17.21 -20.20
N LEU A 285 -9.40 -16.79 -18.93
CA LEU A 285 -10.41 -15.85 -18.44
C LEU A 285 -10.37 -14.50 -19.16
N LEU A 286 -9.18 -13.99 -19.47
CA LEU A 286 -9.03 -12.71 -20.18
C LEU A 286 -9.38 -12.84 -21.67
N VAL A 287 -9.00 -13.95 -22.32
CA VAL A 287 -9.35 -14.23 -23.73
C VAL A 287 -10.86 -14.41 -23.87
N ASP A 288 -11.48 -15.23 -23.01
CA ASP A 288 -12.93 -15.48 -23.03
C ASP A 288 -13.74 -14.20 -22.79
N ALA A 289 -13.22 -13.27 -21.97
CA ALA A 289 -13.82 -11.96 -21.72
C ALA A 289 -13.54 -10.93 -22.84
N GLY A 290 -12.78 -11.30 -23.87
CA GLY A 290 -12.36 -10.41 -24.96
C GLY A 290 -11.53 -9.22 -24.45
N ILE A 291 -10.73 -9.43 -23.40
CA ILE A 291 -9.87 -8.39 -22.80
C ILE A 291 -8.50 -8.40 -23.45
N ILE A 292 -7.96 -9.58 -23.77
CA ILE A 292 -6.70 -9.74 -24.50
C ILE A 292 -6.92 -10.63 -25.73
N ASP A 293 -6.02 -10.50 -26.68
CA ASP A 293 -5.90 -11.41 -27.81
C ASP A 293 -4.90 -12.52 -27.47
N GLU A 294 -5.25 -13.77 -27.75
CA GLU A 294 -4.37 -14.91 -27.51
C GLU A 294 -3.11 -14.85 -28.39
N ASP A 295 -3.22 -14.33 -29.61
CA ASP A 295 -2.13 -14.29 -30.59
C ASP A 295 -1.06 -13.23 -30.26
N THR A 296 -1.37 -12.28 -29.38
CA THR A 296 -0.42 -11.26 -28.91
C THR A 296 0.37 -11.68 -27.68
N VAL A 297 -0.02 -12.79 -27.04
CA VAL A 297 0.67 -13.30 -25.85
C VAL A 297 2.04 -13.86 -26.24
N SER A 298 3.07 -13.33 -25.60
CA SER A 298 4.46 -13.71 -25.81
C SER A 298 5.10 -14.26 -24.55
N LYS A 299 6.29 -14.85 -24.67
CA LYS A 299 7.11 -15.25 -23.53
C LYS A 299 8.03 -14.12 -23.13
N ARG A 300 8.02 -13.76 -21.84
CA ARG A 300 8.93 -12.76 -21.27
C ARG A 300 9.81 -13.38 -20.19
N GLY A 301 11.08 -13.02 -20.21
CA GLY A 301 12.03 -13.41 -19.18
C GLY A 301 11.82 -12.61 -17.90
N GLY A 302 11.91 -13.28 -16.76
CA GLY A 302 11.81 -12.69 -15.43
C GLY A 302 12.96 -13.10 -14.52
N LYS A 303 12.88 -12.60 -13.29
CA LYS A 303 13.72 -13.02 -12.18
C LYS A 303 12.82 -13.48 -11.04
N ALA A 304 13.20 -14.57 -10.39
CA ALA A 304 12.55 -15.02 -9.16
C ALA A 304 13.60 -15.47 -8.14
N PHE A 305 13.25 -15.38 -6.87
CA PHE A 305 14.09 -15.93 -5.81
C PHE A 305 13.89 -17.44 -5.71
N ASP A 306 15.00 -18.18 -5.77
CA ASP A 306 15.05 -19.60 -5.49
C ASP A 306 15.42 -19.80 -4.01
N ALA A 307 14.42 -20.17 -3.21
CA ALA A 307 14.59 -20.41 -1.79
C ALA A 307 15.49 -21.61 -1.48
N ALA A 308 15.60 -22.59 -2.38
CA ALA A 308 16.44 -23.77 -2.16
C ALA A 308 17.93 -23.42 -2.28
N ASN A 309 18.27 -22.56 -3.24
CA ASN A 309 19.65 -22.18 -3.53
C ASN A 309 20.06 -20.83 -2.92
N GLY A 310 19.09 -20.05 -2.42
CA GLY A 310 19.33 -18.73 -1.86
C GLY A 310 19.78 -17.70 -2.90
N THR A 311 19.40 -17.89 -4.16
CA THR A 311 19.87 -17.11 -5.31
C THR A 311 18.72 -16.62 -6.17
N ILE A 312 18.99 -15.63 -7.01
CA ILE A 312 18.06 -15.19 -8.05
C ILE A 312 18.23 -16.11 -9.27
N VAL A 313 17.12 -16.67 -9.75
CA VAL A 313 17.07 -17.48 -10.97
C VAL A 313 16.29 -16.77 -12.06
N LYS A 314 16.66 -17.05 -13.31
CA LYS A 314 15.88 -16.59 -14.47
C LYS A 314 14.60 -17.42 -14.55
N THR A 315 13.49 -16.75 -14.81
CA THR A 315 12.19 -17.36 -15.05
C THR A 315 11.65 -16.94 -16.41
N GLU A 316 10.60 -17.60 -16.85
CA GLU A 316 9.86 -17.24 -18.07
C GLU A 316 8.37 -17.33 -17.76
N TYR A 317 7.59 -16.39 -18.29
CA TYR A 317 6.14 -16.34 -18.09
C TYR A 317 5.44 -15.82 -19.34
N ASP A 318 4.14 -16.10 -19.43
CA ASP A 318 3.28 -15.54 -20.46
C ASP A 318 3.04 -14.05 -20.17
N TYR A 319 3.22 -13.22 -21.18
CA TYR A 319 3.11 -11.78 -21.11
C TYR A 319 2.20 -11.27 -22.23
N SER A 320 1.21 -10.46 -21.86
CA SER A 320 0.34 -9.77 -22.81
C SER A 320 0.74 -8.30 -22.86
N PRO A 321 1.31 -7.81 -23.97
CA PRO A 321 1.54 -6.37 -24.14
C PRO A 321 0.19 -5.63 -24.22
N VAL A 322 0.19 -4.37 -23.79
CA VAL A 322 -0.92 -3.44 -23.96
C VAL A 322 -0.37 -2.21 -24.67
N ASP A 323 -0.90 -1.92 -25.85
CA ASP A 323 -0.49 -0.76 -26.64
C ASP A 323 -1.07 0.51 -26.01
N VAL A 324 -0.18 1.36 -25.49
CA VAL A 324 -0.53 2.59 -24.78
C VAL A 324 0.20 3.74 -25.45
N GLY A 325 -0.54 4.59 -26.15
CA GLY A 325 -0.04 5.79 -26.80
C GLY A 325 0.45 6.84 -25.80
N SER A 326 1.17 7.86 -26.27
CA SER A 326 1.62 8.96 -25.40
C SER A 326 0.47 9.81 -24.88
N GLU A 327 -0.61 9.94 -25.66
CA GLU A 327 -1.78 10.77 -25.36
C GLU A 327 -2.89 10.02 -24.62
N ASP A 328 -2.75 8.71 -24.45
CA ASP A 328 -3.77 7.88 -23.82
C ASP A 328 -3.92 8.22 -22.33
N MET A 329 -5.14 8.11 -21.81
CA MET A 329 -5.42 8.27 -20.39
C MET A 329 -5.22 6.94 -19.67
N VAL A 330 -4.26 6.87 -18.74
CA VAL A 330 -3.91 5.63 -18.05
C VAL A 330 -4.30 5.70 -16.57
N GLY A 331 -5.13 4.77 -16.13
CA GLY A 331 -5.53 4.56 -14.75
C GLY A 331 -4.93 3.29 -14.15
N LEU A 332 -4.60 3.32 -12.86
CA LEU A 332 -4.18 2.15 -12.09
C LEU A 332 -4.99 2.03 -10.79
N ILE A 333 -5.57 0.86 -10.51
CA ILE A 333 -6.20 0.54 -9.22
C ILE A 333 -5.34 -0.50 -8.50
N THR A 334 -4.80 -0.16 -7.33
CA THR A 334 -4.03 -1.06 -6.47
C THR A 334 -4.24 -0.73 -4.98
N ILE A 335 -5.36 -1.18 -4.43
CA ILE A 335 -5.78 -0.89 -3.05
C ILE A 335 -5.24 -1.89 -2.01
N GLY A 336 -4.23 -2.68 -2.39
CA GLY A 336 -3.51 -3.62 -1.51
C GLY A 336 -3.70 -5.09 -1.87
N SER A 337 -2.90 -5.97 -1.25
CA SER A 337 -2.91 -7.42 -1.53
C SER A 337 -4.18 -8.15 -1.08
N MET A 338 -4.92 -7.55 -0.15
CA MET A 338 -6.23 -8.00 0.31
C MET A 338 -7.29 -6.96 -0.04
N ALA A 339 -7.37 -6.62 -1.32
CA ALA A 339 -8.24 -5.57 -1.85
C ALA A 339 -9.72 -5.80 -1.46
N ASN A 340 -10.38 -4.70 -1.09
CA ASN A 340 -11.83 -4.66 -0.92
C ASN A 340 -12.48 -4.83 -2.31
N ALA A 341 -13.08 -6.00 -2.54
CA ALA A 341 -13.67 -6.37 -3.81
C ALA A 341 -14.81 -5.42 -4.23
N GLY A 342 -15.62 -4.97 -3.26
CA GLY A 342 -16.72 -4.04 -3.51
C GLY A 342 -16.20 -2.69 -3.98
N ALA A 343 -15.23 -2.12 -3.26
CA ALA A 343 -14.62 -0.84 -3.63
C ALA A 343 -13.93 -0.92 -5.00
N THR A 344 -13.19 -2.00 -5.28
CA THR A 344 -12.51 -2.19 -6.56
C THR A 344 -13.50 -2.19 -7.73
N LYS A 345 -14.60 -2.95 -7.62
CA LYS A 345 -15.63 -3.00 -8.66
C LYS A 345 -16.32 -1.65 -8.85
N ALA A 346 -16.62 -0.95 -7.75
CA ALA A 346 -17.22 0.38 -7.80
C ALA A 346 -16.33 1.41 -8.51
N TYR A 347 -15.01 1.42 -8.26
CA TYR A 347 -14.09 2.29 -9.01
C TYR A 347 -14.06 1.97 -10.51
N ILE A 348 -14.17 0.70 -10.89
CA ILE A 348 -14.24 0.31 -12.31
C ILE A 348 -15.53 0.87 -12.94
N GLU A 349 -16.66 0.74 -12.25
CA GLU A 349 -17.93 1.31 -12.70
C GLU A 349 -17.86 2.84 -12.83
N ASP A 350 -17.23 3.52 -11.87
CA ASP A 350 -17.02 4.97 -11.93
C ASP A 350 -16.21 5.40 -13.16
N VAL A 351 -15.14 4.66 -13.50
CA VAL A 351 -14.33 4.95 -14.70
C VAL A 351 -15.11 4.67 -15.98
N ILE A 352 -15.93 3.61 -16.02
CA ILE A 352 -16.82 3.33 -17.16
C ILE A 352 -17.80 4.49 -17.37
N ASP A 353 -18.47 4.93 -16.31
CA ASP A 353 -19.46 6.01 -16.36
C ASP A 353 -18.81 7.33 -16.84
N LEU A 354 -17.60 7.63 -16.35
CA LEU A 354 -16.87 8.83 -16.75
C LEU A 354 -16.37 8.77 -18.20
N ALA A 355 -15.90 7.62 -18.67
CA ALA A 355 -15.51 7.45 -20.07
C ALA A 355 -16.72 7.62 -21.02
N ASN A 356 -17.88 7.09 -20.64
CA ASN A 356 -19.12 7.30 -21.39
C ASN A 356 -19.53 8.79 -21.41
N LEU A 357 -19.49 9.46 -20.26
CA LEU A 357 -19.80 10.89 -20.17
C LEU A 357 -18.85 11.73 -21.05
N HIS A 358 -17.54 11.44 -21.00
CA HIS A 358 -16.54 12.12 -21.82
C HIS A 358 -16.84 11.94 -23.31
N ASN A 359 -17.21 10.74 -23.74
CA ASN A 359 -17.58 10.47 -25.14
C ASN A 359 -18.85 11.22 -25.56
N ASP A 360 -19.86 11.25 -24.68
CA ASP A 360 -21.10 11.98 -24.93
C ASP A 360 -20.83 13.48 -25.12
N LEU A 361 -19.96 14.07 -24.32
CA LEU A 361 -19.58 15.48 -24.43
C LEU A 361 -18.78 15.75 -25.70
N ALA A 362 -17.78 14.92 -26.01
CA ALA A 362 -17.01 15.03 -27.24
C ALA A 362 -17.89 14.94 -28.50
N SER A 363 -18.97 14.15 -28.45
CA SER A 363 -19.93 14.03 -29.56
C SER A 363 -20.86 15.24 -29.74
N ARG A 364 -21.07 16.04 -28.69
CA ARG A 364 -21.96 17.21 -28.68
C ARG A 364 -21.28 18.51 -29.07
N ASP A 365 -19.96 18.52 -29.13
CA ASP A 365 -19.24 19.72 -29.54
C ASP A 365 -19.39 19.95 -31.06
N GLU A 366 -20.42 20.72 -31.41
CA GLU A 366 -20.73 21.15 -32.77
C GLU A 366 -19.77 22.23 -33.30
N SER A 367 -18.81 22.71 -32.49
CA SER A 367 -17.89 23.80 -32.85
C SER A 367 -17.00 23.49 -34.05
N GLY A 368 -16.90 22.22 -34.45
CA GLY A 368 -16.07 21.77 -35.57
C GLY A 368 -14.57 21.69 -35.23
N GLU A 369 -14.16 22.13 -34.04
CA GLU A 369 -12.86 21.82 -33.43
C GLU A 369 -12.98 20.46 -32.73
N GLY A 370 -13.27 19.41 -33.50
CA GLY A 370 -13.65 18.10 -32.98
C GLY A 370 -12.70 17.61 -31.89
N HIS A 371 -13.21 17.54 -30.65
CA HIS A 371 -12.49 16.95 -29.54
C HIS A 371 -12.17 15.48 -29.87
N GLU A 372 -10.88 15.20 -30.02
CA GLU A 372 -10.43 13.86 -30.36
C GLU A 372 -10.75 12.90 -29.21
N MET A 373 -11.41 11.78 -29.52
CA MET A 373 -11.80 10.79 -28.52
C MET A 373 -10.53 10.15 -27.94
N LYS A 374 -10.18 10.52 -26.70
CA LYS A 374 -9.04 9.94 -25.98
C LYS A 374 -9.26 8.45 -25.75
N GLN A 375 -8.19 7.66 -25.87
CA GLN A 375 -8.17 6.26 -25.44
C GLN A 375 -7.91 6.19 -23.94
N PHE A 376 -8.60 5.29 -23.25
CA PHE A 376 -8.47 5.05 -21.82
C PHE A 376 -8.00 3.62 -21.56
N HIS A 377 -7.01 3.46 -20.69
CA HIS A 377 -6.54 2.15 -20.22
C HIS A 377 -6.62 2.10 -18.71
N LEU A 378 -7.39 1.17 -18.15
CA LEU A 378 -7.52 0.97 -16.72
C LEU A 378 -6.93 -0.37 -16.31
N PHE A 379 -5.79 -0.33 -15.62
CA PHE A 379 -5.15 -1.50 -15.03
C PHE A 379 -5.68 -1.74 -13.62
N VAL A 380 -6.13 -2.96 -13.32
CA VAL A 380 -6.75 -3.28 -12.02
C VAL A 380 -6.00 -4.42 -11.34
N ALA A 381 -5.26 -4.13 -10.27
CA ALA A 381 -4.57 -5.15 -9.50
C ALA A 381 -5.58 -5.95 -8.63
N CYS A 382 -5.84 -7.20 -9.02
CA CYS A 382 -6.83 -8.06 -8.38
C CYS A 382 -6.22 -9.07 -7.37
N GLY A 383 -4.90 -9.03 -7.18
CA GLY A 383 -4.18 -9.96 -6.30
C GLY A 383 -3.96 -11.33 -6.94
N ARG A 384 -3.63 -12.34 -6.11
CA ARG A 384 -3.30 -13.69 -6.59
C ARG A 384 -4.56 -14.44 -7.04
N HIS A 385 -4.54 -14.97 -8.26
CA HIS A 385 -5.51 -15.95 -8.74
C HIS A 385 -4.92 -17.37 -8.70
N GLU A 386 -5.72 -18.32 -8.24
CA GLU A 386 -5.41 -19.75 -8.28
C GLU A 386 -6.42 -20.42 -9.19
N ALA A 387 -5.93 -21.25 -10.12
CA ALA A 387 -6.75 -21.87 -11.14
C ALA A 387 -7.97 -22.59 -10.55
N GLY A 388 -9.15 -22.31 -11.09
CA GLY A 388 -10.42 -22.90 -10.66
C GLY A 388 -10.94 -22.42 -9.30
N LYS A 389 -10.31 -21.43 -8.66
CA LYS A 389 -10.79 -20.86 -7.39
C LYS A 389 -11.45 -19.48 -7.60
N PRO A 390 -12.55 -19.17 -6.88
CA PRO A 390 -13.10 -17.82 -6.85
C PRO A 390 -12.06 -16.81 -6.38
N SER A 391 -12.02 -15.66 -7.04
CA SER A 391 -11.07 -14.59 -6.75
C SER A 391 -11.59 -13.25 -7.29
N LEU A 392 -11.03 -12.14 -6.81
CA LEU A 392 -11.34 -10.83 -7.37
C LEU A 392 -10.98 -10.75 -8.87
N PHE A 393 -9.90 -11.41 -9.29
CA PHE A 393 -9.48 -11.45 -10.70
C PHE A 393 -10.55 -12.08 -11.60
N SER A 394 -11.00 -13.29 -11.25
CA SER A 394 -12.03 -14.01 -12.00
C SER A 394 -13.36 -13.24 -12.02
N ASP A 395 -13.71 -12.61 -10.90
CA ASP A 395 -14.92 -11.80 -10.78
C ASP A 395 -14.89 -10.57 -11.68
N VAL A 396 -13.77 -9.84 -11.70
CA VAL A 396 -13.61 -8.64 -12.51
C VAL A 396 -13.55 -8.98 -14.00
N ALA A 397 -12.83 -10.05 -14.38
CA ALA A 397 -12.81 -10.52 -15.77
C ALA A 397 -14.23 -10.88 -16.27
N ALA A 398 -15.00 -11.63 -15.47
CA ALA A 398 -16.38 -11.96 -15.80
C ALA A 398 -17.29 -10.73 -15.87
N MET A 399 -17.13 -9.78 -14.95
CA MET A 399 -17.86 -8.50 -14.93
C MET A 399 -17.61 -7.69 -16.21
N ILE A 400 -16.34 -7.55 -16.62
CA ILE A 400 -15.96 -6.81 -17.83
C ILE A 400 -16.52 -7.49 -19.08
N GLY A 401 -16.40 -8.82 -19.19
CA GLY A 401 -16.95 -9.57 -20.32
C GLY A 401 -18.47 -9.37 -20.44
N LYS A 402 -19.20 -9.42 -19.32
CA LYS A 402 -20.63 -9.12 -19.28
C LYS A 402 -20.93 -7.68 -19.72
N TYR A 403 -20.22 -6.69 -19.19
CA TYR A 403 -20.47 -5.29 -19.53
C TYR A 403 -20.14 -4.94 -20.98
N LYS A 404 -19.14 -5.60 -21.58
CA LYS A 404 -18.87 -5.51 -23.02
C LYS A 404 -20.03 -6.06 -23.84
N GLN A 405 -20.58 -7.22 -23.48
CA GLN A 405 -21.75 -7.81 -24.15
C GLN A 405 -23.01 -6.91 -24.04
N GLU A 406 -23.16 -6.21 -22.91
CA GLU A 406 -24.24 -5.25 -22.67
C GLU A 406 -23.99 -3.89 -23.33
N GLY A 407 -22.83 -3.67 -23.97
CA GLY A 407 -22.47 -2.38 -24.58
C GLY A 407 -22.22 -1.25 -23.57
N ARG A 408 -21.98 -1.58 -22.29
CA ARG A 408 -21.74 -0.60 -21.22
C ARG A 408 -20.31 -0.06 -21.22
N VAL A 409 -19.34 -0.85 -21.66
CA VAL A 409 -17.94 -0.43 -21.78
C VAL A 409 -17.77 0.27 -23.12
N PRO A 410 -17.40 1.56 -23.16
CA PRO A 410 -17.20 2.26 -24.43
C PRO A 410 -15.98 1.71 -25.18
N GLN A 411 -15.96 1.88 -26.50
CA GLN A 411 -14.93 1.29 -27.37
C GLN A 411 -13.52 1.84 -27.10
N ASN A 412 -13.43 3.08 -26.61
CA ASN A 412 -12.17 3.73 -26.24
C ASN A 412 -11.74 3.45 -24.80
N LEU A 413 -12.36 2.51 -24.09
CA LEU A 413 -11.95 2.11 -22.74
C LEU A 413 -11.52 0.64 -22.71
N HIS A 414 -10.23 0.43 -22.45
CA HIS A 414 -9.65 -0.89 -22.20
C HIS A 414 -9.45 -1.12 -20.70
N ILE A 415 -10.14 -2.11 -20.14
CA ILE A 415 -10.03 -2.47 -18.71
C ILE A 415 -9.32 -3.81 -18.59
N VAL A 416 -8.19 -3.82 -17.88
CA VAL A 416 -7.28 -4.95 -17.78
C VAL A 416 -7.15 -5.40 -16.31
N PRO A 417 -7.90 -6.42 -15.86
CA PRO A 417 -7.65 -7.03 -14.56
C PRO A 417 -6.33 -7.78 -14.59
N MET A 418 -5.58 -7.65 -13.49
CA MET A 418 -4.23 -8.18 -13.35
C MET A 418 -4.19 -9.13 -12.16
N GLY A 419 -3.61 -10.30 -12.38
CA GLY A 419 -3.18 -11.18 -11.29
C GLY A 419 -2.04 -10.56 -10.48
N PHE A 420 -1.29 -11.37 -9.75
CA PHE A 420 -0.08 -10.89 -9.07
C PHE A 420 0.97 -10.45 -10.10
N GLN A 421 1.38 -9.18 -10.05
CA GLN A 421 2.38 -8.58 -10.94
C GLN A 421 3.75 -8.44 -10.25
N SER A 422 4.84 -8.55 -11.01
CA SER A 422 6.17 -8.21 -10.51
C SER A 422 6.40 -6.69 -10.54
N ASP A 423 7.54 -6.22 -10.04
CA ASP A 423 7.92 -4.81 -10.18
C ASP A 423 8.17 -4.43 -11.64
N GLU A 424 8.60 -5.37 -12.48
CA GLU A 424 8.86 -5.15 -13.91
C GLU A 424 7.61 -4.79 -14.72
N GLU A 425 6.42 -5.23 -14.28
CA GLU A 425 5.14 -4.82 -14.88
C GLU A 425 4.52 -3.64 -14.13
N MET A 426 4.57 -3.64 -12.79
CA MET A 426 3.88 -2.63 -11.99
C MET A 426 4.52 -1.25 -12.09
N ALA A 427 5.86 -1.16 -12.12
CA ALA A 427 6.53 0.14 -12.15
C ALA A 427 6.28 0.91 -13.47
N PRO A 428 6.35 0.29 -14.68
CA PRO A 428 5.97 0.97 -15.92
C PRO A 428 4.53 1.47 -15.94
N ILE A 429 3.57 0.65 -15.47
CA ILE A 429 2.16 1.04 -15.40
C ILE A 429 1.99 2.23 -14.45
N MET A 430 2.56 2.16 -13.24
CA MET A 430 2.47 3.22 -12.24
C MET A 430 3.14 4.51 -12.71
N HIS A 431 4.28 4.39 -13.39
CA HIS A 431 4.98 5.55 -13.95
C HIS A 431 4.17 6.23 -15.06
N ARG A 432 3.53 5.44 -15.94
CA ARG A 432 2.71 5.95 -17.05
C ARG A 432 1.36 6.53 -16.60
N ALA A 433 0.84 6.10 -15.46
CA ALA A 433 -0.50 6.46 -15.01
C ALA A 433 -0.71 7.98 -14.91
N ASN A 434 -1.82 8.46 -15.49
CA ASN A 434 -2.36 9.80 -15.29
C ASN A 434 -3.06 9.90 -13.94
N PHE A 435 -3.72 8.82 -13.51
CA PHE A 435 -4.27 8.70 -12.17
C PHE A 435 -4.06 7.30 -11.60
N GLY A 436 -3.93 7.20 -10.29
CA GLY A 436 -3.90 5.91 -9.62
C GLY A 436 -4.62 5.92 -8.29
N ILE A 437 -5.32 4.84 -7.99
CA ILE A 437 -6.04 4.60 -6.74
C ILE A 437 -5.25 3.57 -5.93
N TYR A 438 -4.57 4.05 -4.89
CA TYR A 438 -3.61 3.30 -4.11
C TYR A 438 -4.13 3.04 -2.70
N GLY A 439 -3.83 1.87 -2.14
CA GLY A 439 -3.97 1.62 -0.71
C GLY A 439 -2.86 2.34 0.06
N ALA A 440 -3.11 2.69 1.33
CA ALA A 440 -2.13 3.37 2.17
C ALA A 440 -1.14 2.43 2.90
N GLY A 441 -0.78 1.31 2.26
CA GLY A 441 0.29 0.43 2.75
C GLY A 441 1.65 1.13 2.66
N GLY A 442 2.56 0.87 3.60
CA GLY A 442 3.81 1.62 3.67
C GLY A 442 4.70 1.45 2.44
N LEU A 443 4.95 0.22 1.98
CA LEU A 443 5.73 0.03 0.75
C LEU A 443 4.99 0.51 -0.51
N THR A 444 3.66 0.35 -0.59
CA THR A 444 2.86 0.90 -1.69
C THR A 444 3.05 2.42 -1.76
N THR A 445 3.00 3.09 -0.60
CA THR A 445 3.29 4.53 -0.49
C THR A 445 4.68 4.87 -1.03
N MET A 446 5.70 4.12 -0.61
CA MET A 446 7.08 4.32 -1.07
C MET A 446 7.24 4.13 -2.59
N GLU A 447 6.63 3.09 -3.14
CA GLU A 447 6.65 2.78 -4.57
C GLU A 447 5.89 3.84 -5.38
N THR A 448 4.73 4.29 -4.91
CA THR A 448 3.96 5.39 -5.52
C THR A 448 4.77 6.68 -5.55
N LEU A 449 5.41 7.05 -4.43
CA LEU A 449 6.26 8.24 -4.35
C LEU A 449 7.54 8.15 -5.21
N ALA A 450 7.93 6.95 -5.64
CA ALA A 450 9.15 6.73 -6.42
C ALA A 450 8.88 6.63 -7.92
N ALA A 451 7.79 5.98 -8.32
CA ALA A 451 7.50 5.71 -9.73
C ALA A 451 6.53 6.71 -10.36
N SER A 452 5.60 7.29 -9.60
CA SER A 452 4.61 8.21 -10.17
C SER A 452 5.31 9.45 -10.72
N ASP A 453 4.94 9.86 -11.93
CA ASP A 453 5.43 11.11 -12.51
C ASP A 453 4.70 12.29 -11.84
N PRO A 454 5.37 13.16 -11.08
CA PRO A 454 4.73 14.23 -10.34
C PRO A 454 4.09 15.31 -11.23
N GLU A 455 4.52 15.45 -12.48
CA GLU A 455 3.95 16.44 -13.42
C GLU A 455 2.62 15.94 -14.02
N ARG A 456 2.48 14.62 -14.15
CA ARG A 456 1.32 13.98 -14.79
C ARG A 456 0.36 13.32 -13.80
N ALA A 457 0.87 12.65 -12.77
CA ALA A 457 0.10 11.69 -11.99
C ALA A 457 -0.74 12.36 -10.89
N HIS A 458 -2.02 11.99 -10.87
CA HIS A 458 -2.95 12.25 -9.79
C HIS A 458 -3.05 11.04 -8.87
N VAL A 459 -2.60 11.20 -7.63
CA VAL A 459 -2.52 10.11 -6.65
C VAL A 459 -3.77 10.12 -5.77
N PHE A 460 -4.62 9.12 -5.94
CA PHE A 460 -5.78 8.92 -5.10
C PHE A 460 -5.51 7.84 -4.05
N ILE A 461 -5.74 8.15 -2.78
CA ILE A 461 -5.51 7.22 -1.67
C ILE A 461 -6.86 6.67 -1.22
N HIS A 462 -7.07 5.37 -1.39
CA HIS A 462 -8.33 4.70 -1.11
C HIS A 462 -8.62 4.58 0.38
N SER A 463 -9.81 5.02 0.77
CA SER A 463 -10.38 4.91 2.11
C SER A 463 -11.56 3.94 2.17
N ASP A 464 -11.60 3.10 3.21
CA ASP A 464 -12.73 2.22 3.54
C ASP A 464 -13.84 2.95 4.36
N ALA A 465 -13.75 4.28 4.53
CA ALA A 465 -14.75 5.05 5.27
C ALA A 465 -16.11 5.04 4.56
N LYS A 466 -17.20 4.98 5.34
CA LYS A 466 -18.57 4.85 4.83
C LYS A 466 -19.41 6.12 4.95
N GLU A 467 -18.98 7.06 5.80
CA GLU A 467 -19.78 8.23 6.18
C GLU A 467 -19.42 9.50 5.39
N ALA A 468 -18.34 9.46 4.60
CA ALA A 468 -17.94 10.59 3.76
C ALA A 468 -18.92 10.77 2.59
N LYS A 469 -19.32 12.02 2.33
CA LYS A 469 -20.27 12.38 1.27
C LYS A 469 -19.74 13.53 0.42
N ALA A 470 -20.12 13.59 -0.86
CA ALA A 470 -19.60 14.59 -1.79
C ALA A 470 -20.12 16.03 -1.54
N ASP A 471 -21.23 16.17 -0.79
CA ASP A 471 -21.82 17.46 -0.40
C ASP A 471 -21.14 18.10 0.81
N MET A 472 -20.25 17.37 1.49
CA MET A 472 -19.44 17.89 2.59
C MET A 472 -18.36 18.85 2.07
N SER A 473 -17.87 19.75 2.93
CA SER A 473 -16.67 20.53 2.61
C SER A 473 -15.43 19.64 2.48
N ASP A 474 -14.44 20.04 1.70
CA ASP A 474 -13.23 19.23 1.48
C ASP A 474 -12.51 18.87 2.79
N ALA A 475 -12.50 19.77 3.77
CA ALA A 475 -11.93 19.52 5.09
C ALA A 475 -12.69 18.41 5.85
N GLN A 476 -14.02 18.41 5.79
CA GLN A 476 -14.87 17.37 6.38
C GLN A 476 -14.72 16.04 5.63
N ILE A 477 -14.69 16.06 4.29
CA ILE A 477 -14.43 14.87 3.47
C ILE A 477 -13.10 14.24 3.89
N GLN A 478 -12.04 15.05 3.99
CA GLN A 478 -10.73 14.55 4.38
C GLN A 478 -10.75 13.96 5.80
N GLU A 479 -11.36 14.63 6.77
CA GLU A 479 -11.47 14.12 8.14
C GLU A 479 -12.22 12.79 8.21
N GLU A 480 -13.35 12.67 7.51
CA GLU A 480 -14.15 11.44 7.47
C GLU A 480 -13.41 10.30 6.74
N LEU A 481 -12.78 10.59 5.60
CA LEU A 481 -12.02 9.58 4.86
C LEU A 481 -10.79 9.10 5.65
N LEU A 482 -10.16 9.93 6.49
CA LEU A 482 -9.06 9.49 7.36
C LEU A 482 -9.49 8.44 8.40
N LYS A 483 -10.79 8.33 8.72
CA LYS A 483 -11.32 7.28 9.60
C LYS A 483 -11.34 5.90 8.93
N GLY A 484 -11.21 5.85 7.60
CA GLY A 484 -11.16 4.62 6.81
C GLY A 484 -9.81 3.90 6.81
N TYR A 485 -8.85 4.33 7.64
CA TYR A 485 -7.51 3.75 7.70
C TYR A 485 -7.20 3.22 9.10
N VAL A 486 -6.49 2.08 9.17
CA VAL A 486 -5.94 1.58 10.43
C VAL A 486 -4.58 2.22 10.71
N LEU A 487 -4.46 2.95 11.82
CA LEU A 487 -3.18 3.33 12.45
C LEU A 487 -2.09 3.75 11.45
N TRP A 488 -1.10 2.88 11.17
CA TRP A 488 0.01 3.19 10.28
C TRP A 488 -0.42 3.51 8.84
N GLU A 489 -1.51 2.91 8.33
CA GLU A 489 -2.07 3.27 7.03
C GLU A 489 -2.55 4.72 7.03
N ARG A 490 -3.12 5.19 8.14
CA ARG A 490 -3.49 6.61 8.29
C ARG A 490 -2.24 7.49 8.25
N GLY A 491 -1.21 7.10 8.99
CA GLY A 491 0.07 7.82 9.00
C GLY A 491 0.72 7.89 7.60
N ASN A 492 0.67 6.80 6.84
CA ASN A 492 1.16 6.76 5.47
C ASN A 492 0.32 7.66 4.54
N ALA A 493 -1.01 7.63 4.66
CA ALA A 493 -1.90 8.49 3.89
C ALA A 493 -1.65 9.98 4.19
N GLU A 494 -1.59 10.36 5.47
CA GLU A 494 -1.29 11.73 5.89
C GLU A 494 0.10 12.19 5.42
N PHE A 495 1.08 11.29 5.39
CA PHE A 495 2.40 11.59 4.86
C PHE A 495 2.35 11.89 3.35
N GLN A 496 1.62 11.09 2.57
CA GLN A 496 1.43 11.35 1.13
C GLN A 496 0.70 12.66 0.87
N LEU A 497 -0.36 12.98 1.62
CA LEU A 497 -1.11 14.24 1.48
C LEU A 497 -0.26 15.48 1.74
N LYS A 498 0.73 15.38 2.65
CA LYS A 498 1.66 16.48 2.96
C LYS A 498 2.81 16.60 1.96
N ASN A 499 2.96 15.63 1.05
CA ASN A 499 4.00 15.70 0.04
C ASN A 499 3.49 16.52 -1.15
N ASP A 500 3.81 17.81 -1.15
CA ASP A 500 3.40 18.81 -2.14
C ASP A 500 3.81 18.47 -3.60
N GLY A 501 4.73 17.50 -3.79
CA GLY A 501 5.16 17.05 -5.12
C GLY A 501 4.10 16.25 -5.88
N TYR A 502 3.11 15.68 -5.17
CA TYR A 502 2.03 14.92 -5.79
C TYR A 502 0.69 15.59 -5.51
N LYS A 503 -0.21 15.58 -6.50
CA LYS A 503 -1.62 15.99 -6.32
C LYS A 503 -2.38 14.90 -5.56
N ALA A 504 -1.90 14.54 -4.37
CA ALA A 504 -2.40 13.43 -3.59
C ALA A 504 -3.72 13.79 -2.90
N GLN A 505 -4.74 12.95 -3.00
CA GLN A 505 -6.03 13.19 -2.37
C GLN A 505 -6.71 11.90 -1.89
N LEU A 506 -7.46 11.95 -0.78
CA LEU A 506 -8.16 10.77 -0.22
C LEU A 506 -9.48 10.49 -0.95
N VAL A 507 -9.75 9.28 -1.42
CA VAL A 507 -10.99 8.96 -2.13
C VAL A 507 -11.73 7.78 -1.53
N ALA A 508 -13.05 7.77 -1.72
CA ALA A 508 -13.91 6.59 -1.69
C ALA A 508 -14.59 6.50 -3.08
N PRO A 509 -15.00 5.30 -3.53
CA PRO A 509 -15.69 5.17 -4.82
C PRO A 509 -17.02 5.95 -4.83
N GLN A 510 -17.65 6.04 -5.99
CA GLN A 510 -18.87 6.81 -6.26
C GLN A 510 -18.60 8.32 -6.29
N GLU A 511 -19.49 9.13 -5.72
CA GLU A 511 -19.55 10.58 -5.91
C GLU A 511 -18.23 11.31 -5.63
N ILE A 512 -17.49 10.93 -4.57
CA ILE A 512 -16.24 11.60 -4.19
C ILE A 512 -15.15 11.36 -5.24
N PHE A 513 -14.98 10.12 -5.68
CA PHE A 513 -14.02 9.79 -6.71
C PHE A 513 -14.43 10.36 -8.07
N ARG A 514 -15.71 10.22 -8.44
CA ARG A 514 -16.26 10.78 -9.68
C ARG A 514 -15.99 12.28 -9.76
N LYS A 515 -16.33 13.03 -8.72
CA LYS A 515 -16.07 14.49 -8.63
C LYS A 515 -14.62 14.81 -8.98
N ARG A 516 -13.67 14.15 -8.30
CA ARG A 516 -12.24 14.44 -8.43
C ARG A 516 -11.66 13.99 -9.75
N LEU A 517 -12.12 12.87 -10.30
CA LEU A 517 -11.66 12.42 -11.61
C LEU A 517 -12.23 13.31 -12.73
N THR A 518 -13.47 13.79 -12.60
CA THR A 518 -14.04 14.78 -13.53
C THR A 518 -13.19 16.05 -13.55
N GLU A 519 -12.80 16.60 -12.39
CA GLU A 519 -11.92 17.78 -12.30
C GLU A 519 -10.60 17.58 -13.07
N ILE A 520 -10.05 16.36 -13.08
CA ILE A 520 -8.84 16.03 -13.87
C ILE A 520 -9.14 16.02 -15.36
N LEU A 521 -10.21 15.36 -15.76
CA LEU A 521 -10.60 15.25 -17.17
C LEU A 521 -10.91 16.64 -17.76
N GLU A 522 -11.56 17.52 -16.99
CA GLU A 522 -11.79 18.92 -17.35
C GLU A 522 -10.49 19.69 -17.57
N LEU A 523 -9.55 19.60 -16.62
CA LEU A 523 -8.25 20.26 -16.70
C LEU A 523 -7.43 19.78 -17.91
N GLU A 524 -7.45 18.47 -18.19
CA GLU A 524 -6.75 17.90 -19.34
C GLU A 524 -7.44 18.21 -20.68
N ALA A 525 -8.76 18.38 -20.68
CA ALA A 525 -9.53 18.72 -21.89
C ALA A 525 -9.59 20.23 -22.16
N GLY A 526 -9.20 21.07 -21.18
CA GLY A 526 -9.38 22.51 -21.26
C GLY A 526 -10.84 22.94 -21.19
N MET A 527 -11.71 22.12 -20.59
CA MET A 527 -13.17 22.31 -20.55
C MET A 527 -13.61 22.74 -19.15
N GLU A 528 -14.11 23.96 -18.96
CA GLU A 528 -14.56 24.47 -17.65
C GLU A 528 -15.99 24.00 -17.23
N GLU A 529 -16.75 23.27 -18.07
CA GLU A 529 -18.21 23.12 -17.89
C GLU A 529 -18.76 21.73 -17.47
N ILE A 530 -17.95 20.66 -17.32
CA ILE A 530 -18.46 19.28 -17.15
C ILE A 530 -19.20 19.09 -15.82
N TYR A 531 -18.68 19.62 -14.70
CA TYR A 531 -19.18 19.34 -13.35
C TYR A 531 -20.62 19.85 -13.11
N SER A 532 -21.01 20.93 -13.81
CA SER A 532 -22.37 21.48 -13.73
C SER A 532 -23.45 20.52 -14.26
N SER A 533 -23.10 19.63 -15.19
CA SER A 533 -24.02 18.68 -15.81
C SER A 533 -24.23 17.39 -15.00
N VAL A 534 -23.16 16.89 -14.36
CA VAL A 534 -23.18 15.63 -13.56
C VAL A 534 -24.02 15.76 -12.30
N THR A 535 -23.93 16.91 -11.63
CA THR A 535 -24.72 17.20 -10.42
C THR A 535 -26.20 17.42 -10.72
N HIS A 536 -26.54 17.86 -11.94
CA HIS A 536 -27.92 18.13 -12.32
C HIS A 536 -28.68 16.87 -12.77
N GLU A 537 -28.04 15.91 -13.46
CA GLU A 537 -28.72 14.68 -13.90
C GLU A 537 -29.03 13.71 -12.73
N HIS A 538 -28.16 13.62 -11.72
CA HIS A 538 -28.44 12.80 -10.54
C HIS A 538 -29.60 13.35 -9.69
N ALA A 539 -29.70 14.67 -9.52
CA ALA A 539 -30.81 15.31 -8.81
C ALA A 539 -32.17 15.11 -9.54
N VAL A 540 -32.14 15.02 -10.88
CA VAL A 540 -33.35 14.79 -11.70
C VAL A 540 -33.71 13.30 -11.77
N GLY A 541 -32.75 12.39 -11.65
CA GLY A 541 -32.96 10.94 -11.59
C GLY A 541 -33.66 10.48 -10.30
N GLU A 542 -33.28 11.02 -9.14
CA GLU A 542 -33.93 10.69 -7.86
C GLU A 542 -35.37 11.27 -7.74
N SER A 543 -35.63 12.42 -8.38
CA SER A 543 -36.95 13.05 -8.45
C SER A 543 -37.98 12.21 -9.21
N LYS A 544 -37.56 11.45 -10.23
CA LYS A 544 -38.47 10.64 -11.07
C LYS A 544 -38.92 9.33 -10.41
N ASN A 545 -38.23 8.85 -9.38
CA ASN A 545 -38.63 7.63 -8.64
C ASN A 545 -39.49 7.91 -7.39
N ALA A 546 -39.71 9.19 -7.03
CA ALA A 546 -40.50 9.56 -5.85
C ALA A 546 -41.99 9.86 -6.14
N THR A 547 -42.46 9.69 -7.37
CA THR A 547 -43.86 9.99 -7.76
C THR A 547 -44.61 8.77 -8.30
N ALA A 548 -44.56 7.67 -7.56
CA ALA A 548 -45.48 6.56 -7.78
C ALA A 548 -45.69 5.76 -6.50
N GLU A 549 -46.45 6.29 -5.53
CA GLU A 549 -47.33 5.48 -4.69
C GLU A 549 -48.33 6.36 -3.93
N GLY A 550 -49.61 6.08 -4.17
CA GLY A 550 -50.75 6.86 -3.69
C GLY A 550 -51.21 6.47 -2.29
N SER A 551 -51.51 7.50 -1.51
CA SER A 551 -52.65 7.66 -0.59
C SER A 551 -53.21 6.40 0.12
N ALA A 552 -52.95 6.29 1.43
CA ALA A 552 -53.94 5.84 2.40
C ALA A 552 -53.70 6.50 3.77
N SER A 553 -54.79 6.73 4.48
CA SER A 553 -55.03 7.82 5.42
C SER A 553 -54.59 7.58 6.87
N PHE A 554 -54.32 8.71 7.53
CA PHE A 554 -54.16 8.96 8.96
C PHE A 554 -54.95 8.07 9.94
N GLY A 555 -54.23 7.61 10.96
CA GLY A 555 -54.75 7.22 12.28
C GLY A 555 -53.61 7.19 13.29
N ASN A 556 -53.59 8.16 14.21
CA ASN A 556 -52.70 8.23 15.38
C ASN A 556 -53.59 8.58 16.59
N PRO A 557 -53.19 8.40 17.87
CA PRO A 557 -52.15 7.53 18.43
C PRO A 557 -52.68 6.70 19.63
N LEU A 558 -51.91 5.73 20.12
CA LEU A 558 -52.04 5.27 21.51
C LEU A 558 -50.65 5.11 22.15
N VAL A 559 -50.42 5.98 23.12
CA VAL A 559 -49.34 5.99 24.09
C VAL A 559 -49.45 4.74 24.96
N LEU A 560 -48.34 4.05 25.22
CA LEU A 560 -48.10 3.36 26.50
C LEU A 560 -46.61 3.21 26.77
N ASP A 561 -46.28 3.56 28.01
CA ASP A 561 -44.98 3.71 28.65
C ASP A 561 -44.49 2.38 29.27
N ALA A 562 -43.23 2.39 29.73
CA ALA A 562 -42.57 1.50 30.71
C ALA A 562 -41.70 0.31 30.23
N ARG A 563 -40.39 0.62 30.09
CA ARG A 563 -39.25 0.12 30.91
C ARG A 563 -38.90 -1.39 31.03
N PRO A 564 -37.64 -1.71 31.42
CA PRO A 564 -36.86 -2.81 30.83
C PRO A 564 -36.82 -4.08 31.67
N PHE A 565 -36.51 -5.21 31.02
CA PHE A 565 -36.15 -6.47 31.68
C PHE A 565 -34.74 -6.91 31.29
N THR A 566 -33.84 -6.86 32.28
CA THR A 566 -32.66 -7.71 32.41
C THR A 566 -33.06 -9.01 33.12
N GLN A 567 -32.74 -10.18 32.56
CA GLN A 567 -32.16 -11.31 33.30
C GLN A 567 -31.68 -12.45 32.39
N ILE A 568 -30.36 -12.64 32.41
CA ILE A 568 -29.57 -13.88 32.53
C ILE A 568 -30.35 -15.21 32.44
N ALA A 569 -29.93 -16.07 31.51
CA ALA A 569 -29.85 -17.51 31.73
C ALA A 569 -28.75 -18.12 30.84
N ALA A 570 -27.78 -18.76 31.50
CA ALA A 570 -26.78 -19.62 30.90
C ALA A 570 -27.38 -20.98 30.55
N SER A 571 -26.98 -21.58 29.43
CA SER A 571 -26.92 -23.04 29.32
C SER A 571 -25.79 -23.49 28.40
N THR A 572 -25.01 -24.40 28.97
CA THR A 572 -23.92 -25.20 28.42
C THR A 572 -24.45 -26.35 27.56
N ALA A 573 -23.85 -26.54 26.38
CA ALA A 573 -23.71 -27.83 25.68
C ALA A 573 -22.50 -27.63 24.73
N GLY A 574 -21.42 -28.39 24.77
CA GLY A 574 -21.34 -29.86 24.81
C GLY A 574 -20.87 -30.32 23.43
N VAL A 575 -19.60 -30.07 23.09
CA VAL A 575 -18.97 -30.51 21.84
C VAL A 575 -18.47 -31.93 22.04
N VAL A 576 -19.03 -32.86 21.25
CA VAL A 576 -18.51 -34.21 21.04
C VAL A 576 -17.66 -34.18 19.76
N LEU A 577 -16.43 -34.65 19.89
CA LEU A 577 -15.46 -34.82 18.81
C LEU A 577 -15.86 -35.99 17.91
N SER A 578 -15.72 -35.79 16.60
CA SER A 578 -15.47 -36.84 15.60
C SER A 578 -14.41 -36.35 14.63
#